data_AF-A0A382DJW1-F1
#
_entry.id   AF-A0A382DJW1-F1
#
_cell.length_a   1.000
_cell.length_b   1.000
_cell.length_c   1.000
_cell.angle_alpha   90.00
_cell.angle_beta   90.00
_cell.angle_gamma   90.00
#
_symmetry.space_group_name_H-M   'P 1'
#
loop_
_entity.id
_entity.type
_entity.pdbx_description
1 polymer ?
#
loop_
_entity_poly.entity_id
_entity_poly.type
_entity_poly.pdbx_seq_one_letter_code
_entity_poly.pdbx_strand_id
1 'polypeptide(L)'
;MRFYRGKGLQDLDLFLIGPDRMKDIRMLELPGGRIGVFSRPQGDRGGRGTLGFTHVDRLQDLTARAIAEASLLRGQFQPEEWGGANEAHVLRGGRIGVLGHIARMDEAGKHYYPMVFAL
;
A
#
# COMPACT_ATOMS: atom_id res chain seq x y z
N MET A 1 -3.83 2.81 10.38
CA MET A 1 -4.77 3.39 9.39
C MET A 1 -6.18 2.82 9.60
N ARG A 2 -7.27 3.55 9.31
CA ARG A 2 -8.66 3.06 9.44
C ARG A 2 -9.34 3.00 8.07
N PHE A 3 -10.15 1.98 7.83
CA PHE A 3 -10.85 1.77 6.57
C PHE A 3 -12.34 1.59 6.79
N TYR A 4 -13.10 2.27 5.94
CA TYR A 4 -14.55 2.32 6.00
C TYR A 4 -15.12 1.80 4.68
N ARG A 5 -16.31 1.19 4.75
CA ARG A 5 -17.05 0.70 3.58
C ARG A 5 -18.53 0.99 3.74
N GLY A 6 -19.24 1.14 2.63
CA GLY A 6 -20.65 1.48 2.64
C GLY A 6 -21.18 1.61 1.22
N LYS A 7 -22.49 1.83 1.09
CA LYS A 7 -23.13 2.07 -0.22
C LYS A 7 -23.01 3.53 -0.68
N GLY A 8 -22.68 4.43 0.24
CA GLY A 8 -22.50 5.85 -0.02
C GLY A 8 -21.64 6.49 1.06
N LEU A 9 -21.24 7.74 0.84
CA LEU A 9 -20.35 8.47 1.74
C LEU A 9 -20.93 8.71 3.13
N GLN A 10 -22.27 8.75 3.24
CA GLN A 10 -22.98 8.94 4.51
C GLN A 10 -23.17 7.65 5.31
N ASP A 11 -23.00 6.49 4.66
CA ASP A 11 -23.29 5.17 5.22
C ASP A 11 -22.00 4.34 5.38
N LEU A 12 -20.90 5.02 5.72
CA LEU A 12 -19.58 4.40 5.84
C LEU A 12 -19.34 3.85 7.25
N ASP A 13 -19.26 2.52 7.33
CA ASP A 13 -18.93 1.81 8.57
C ASP A 13 -17.46 1.41 8.61
N LEU A 14 -16.83 1.57 9.77
CA LEU A 14 -15.48 1.07 10.03
C LEU A 14 -15.49 -0.46 9.90
N PHE A 15 -14.68 -1.01 9.00
CA PHE A 15 -14.59 -2.47 8.83
C PHE A 15 -13.19 -3.03 9.09
N LEU A 16 -12.16 -2.18 9.05
CA LEU A 16 -10.78 -2.61 9.26
C LEU A 16 -9.95 -1.51 9.91
N ILE A 17 -9.16 -1.90 10.90
CA ILE A 17 -8.04 -1.13 11.43
C ILE A 17 -6.78 -1.83 10.94
N GLY A 18 -5.95 -1.13 10.17
CA GLY A 18 -4.67 -1.66 9.69
C GLY A 18 -3.64 -1.85 10.81
N PRO A 19 -2.45 -2.40 10.50
CA PRO A 19 -1.38 -2.61 11.47
C PRO A 19 -1.02 -1.34 12.26
N ASP A 20 -0.55 -1.55 13.49
CA ASP A 20 -0.07 -0.44 14.31
C ASP A 20 1.08 0.31 13.62
N ARG A 21 1.08 1.64 13.75
CA ARG A 21 2.07 2.57 13.17
C ARG A 21 2.29 2.45 11.66
N MET A 22 1.41 1.76 10.92
CA MET A 22 1.48 1.65 9.46
C MET A 22 0.54 2.65 8.77
N LYS A 23 1.10 3.41 7.84
CA LYS A 23 0.42 4.33 6.93
C LYS A 23 0.60 3.88 5.47
N ASP A 24 0.06 4.65 4.53
CA ASP A 24 0.22 4.43 3.07
C ASP A 24 -0.25 3.05 2.59
N ILE A 25 -1.26 2.49 3.26
CA ILE A 25 -1.94 1.27 2.83
C ILE A 25 -2.98 1.64 1.77
N ARG A 26 -2.98 0.95 0.63
CA ARG A 26 -3.91 1.16 -0.48
C ARG A 26 -4.48 -0.15 -0.96
N MET A 27 -5.74 -0.13 -1.39
CA MET A 27 -6.45 -1.33 -1.85
C MET A 27 -6.96 -1.10 -3.27
N LEU A 28 -7.07 -2.17 -4.03
CA LEU A 28 -7.74 -2.19 -5.32
C LEU A 28 -8.41 -3.55 -5.55
N GLU A 29 -9.47 -3.57 -6.34
CA GLU A 29 -10.04 -4.82 -6.84
C GLU A 29 -9.21 -5.32 -8.03
N LEU A 30 -8.81 -6.60 -7.96
CA LEU A 30 -8.07 -7.30 -8.99
C LEU A 30 -9.02 -8.05 -9.94
N PRO A 31 -8.57 -8.46 -11.14
CA PRO A 31 -9.35 -9.34 -12.00
C PRO A 31 -9.82 -10.59 -11.25
N GLY A 32 -11.12 -10.88 -11.36
CA GLY A 32 -11.77 -11.98 -10.65
C GLY A 32 -12.29 -11.63 -9.25
N GLY A 33 -12.30 -10.35 -8.86
CA GLY A 33 -12.93 -9.88 -7.62
C GLY A 33 -12.08 -10.01 -6.35
N ARG A 34 -10.84 -10.49 -6.49
CA ARG A 34 -9.87 -10.53 -5.37
C ARG A 34 -9.45 -9.12 -4.99
N ILE A 35 -9.01 -8.92 -3.75
CA ILE A 35 -8.59 -7.61 -3.24
C ILE A 35 -7.08 -7.58 -3.13
N GLY A 36 -6.43 -6.74 -3.93
CA GLY A 36 -5.01 -6.43 -3.81
C GLY A 36 -4.79 -5.34 -2.77
N VAL A 37 -3.70 -5.44 -2.01
CA VAL A 37 -3.38 -4.47 -0.95
C VAL A 37 -1.89 -4.16 -0.96
N PHE A 38 -1.58 -2.88 -1.11
CA PHE A 38 -0.26 -2.33 -0.86
C PHE A 38 -0.12 -2.02 0.62
N SER A 39 1.01 -2.40 1.20
CA SER A 39 1.41 -2.06 2.57
C SER A 39 2.71 -1.27 2.58
N ARG A 40 3.03 -0.64 3.71
CA ARG A 40 4.27 0.11 3.89
C ARG A 40 4.84 -0.10 5.28
N PRO A 41 5.39 -1.29 5.59
CA PRO A 41 6.07 -1.52 6.85
C PRO A 41 7.31 -0.62 7.01
N GLN A 42 7.64 -0.32 8.25
CA GLN A 42 8.89 0.32 8.68
C GLN A 42 9.56 -0.55 9.75
N GLY A 43 10.79 -0.19 10.15
CA GLY A 43 11.56 -0.96 11.14
C GLY A 43 12.17 -2.22 10.53
N ASP A 44 12.34 -3.29 11.33
CA ASP A 44 13.09 -4.49 10.95
C ASP A 44 12.67 -5.10 9.60
N ARG A 45 11.37 -5.09 9.29
CA ARG A 45 10.85 -5.65 8.04
C ARG A 45 11.00 -4.68 6.87
N GLY A 46 10.70 -3.39 7.08
CA GLY A 46 10.50 -2.43 5.99
C GLY A 46 11.53 -1.30 5.90
N GLY A 47 12.54 -1.30 6.77
CA GLY A 47 13.54 -0.23 6.88
C GLY A 47 12.89 1.12 7.14
N ARG A 48 13.25 2.12 6.32
CA ARG A 48 12.67 3.47 6.37
C ARG A 48 11.23 3.52 5.82
N GLY A 49 10.80 2.48 5.11
CA GLY A 49 9.47 2.33 4.59
C GLY A 49 9.43 1.76 3.18
N THR A 50 9.39 0.44 3.10
CA THR A 50 9.38 -0.32 1.85
C THR A 50 7.96 -0.70 1.48
N LEU A 51 7.65 -0.73 0.18
CA LEU A 51 6.37 -1.18 -0.32
C LEU A 51 6.23 -2.71 -0.17
N GLY A 52 5.10 -3.15 0.36
CA GLY A 52 4.66 -4.54 0.31
C GLY A 52 3.42 -4.69 -0.55
N PHE A 53 3.19 -5.90 -1.05
CA PHE A 53 1.96 -6.27 -1.75
C PHE A 53 1.47 -7.65 -1.30
N THR A 54 0.17 -7.78 -1.13
CA THR A 54 -0.53 -9.05 -0.94
C THR A 54 -1.90 -8.99 -1.61
N HIS A 55 -2.59 -10.12 -1.67
CA HIS A 55 -4.00 -10.14 -2.04
C HIS A 55 -4.78 -11.12 -1.16
N VAL A 56 -6.09 -10.90 -1.06
CA VAL A 56 -7.04 -11.81 -0.42
C VAL A 56 -8.21 -12.07 -1.37
N ASP A 57 -8.92 -13.19 -1.20
CA ASP A 57 -10.00 -13.55 -2.12
C ASP A 57 -11.22 -12.66 -1.98
N ARG A 58 -11.53 -12.21 -0.75
CA ARG A 58 -12.67 -11.32 -0.47
C ARG A 58 -12.27 -10.25 0.53
N LEU A 59 -12.94 -9.10 0.47
CA LEU A 59 -12.67 -7.97 1.36
C LEU A 59 -12.73 -8.34 2.86
N GLN A 60 -13.62 -9.24 3.25
CA GLN A 60 -13.77 -9.72 4.63
C GLN A 60 -12.60 -10.56 5.14
N ASP A 61 -11.80 -11.12 4.23
CA ASP A 61 -10.62 -11.91 4.56
C ASP A 61 -9.41 -10.99 4.81
N LEU A 62 -9.54 -9.68 4.55
CA LEU A 62 -8.49 -8.71 4.79
C LEU A 62 -8.37 -8.38 6.28
N THR A 63 -7.20 -8.65 6.85
CA THR A 63 -6.88 -8.39 8.26
C THR A 63 -5.65 -7.52 8.40
N ALA A 64 -5.47 -6.88 9.56
CA ALA A 64 -4.24 -6.18 9.88
C ALA A 64 -3.02 -7.10 9.70
N ARG A 65 -3.13 -8.36 10.14
CA ARG A 65 -2.07 -9.36 9.99
C ARG A 65 -1.70 -9.59 8.53
N ALA A 66 -2.68 -9.83 7.65
CA ALA A 66 -2.43 -10.05 6.22
C ALA A 66 -1.69 -8.85 5.58
N ILE A 67 -2.02 -7.62 5.99
CA ILE A 67 -1.34 -6.39 5.52
C ILE A 67 0.10 -6.32 6.03
N ALA A 68 0.33 -6.63 7.32
CA ALA A 68 1.65 -6.60 7.93
C ALA A 68 2.60 -7.66 7.34
N GLU A 69 2.05 -8.82 6.98
CA GLU A 69 2.79 -9.96 6.42
C GLU A 69 2.97 -9.89 4.90
N ALA A 70 2.45 -8.85 4.24
CA ALA A 70 2.56 -8.66 2.80
C ALA A 70 4.01 -8.79 2.30
N SER A 71 4.17 -9.38 1.11
CA SER A 71 5.48 -9.63 0.51
C SER A 71 6.10 -8.31 0.09
N LEU A 72 7.36 -8.07 0.46
CA LEU A 72 8.04 -6.81 0.15
C LEU A 72 8.44 -6.77 -1.33
N LEU A 73 8.13 -5.66 -1.97
CA LEU A 73 8.61 -5.35 -3.31
C LEU A 73 10.09 -4.94 -3.19
N ARG A 74 10.95 -5.58 -3.97
CA ARG A 74 12.40 -5.33 -3.99
C ARG A 74 12.78 -4.53 -5.22
N GLY A 75 13.82 -3.72 -5.12
CA GLY A 75 14.36 -2.94 -6.25
C GLY A 75 13.68 -1.58 -6.49
N GLN A 76 12.71 -1.19 -5.66
CA GLN A 76 12.02 0.10 -5.83
C GLN A 76 12.69 1.26 -5.11
N PHE A 77 13.51 0.98 -4.09
CA PHE A 77 14.11 1.99 -3.22
C PHE A 77 15.57 1.62 -2.93
N GLN A 78 16.44 2.63 -2.90
CA GLN A 78 17.74 2.54 -2.26
C GLN A 78 17.60 2.44 -0.73
N PRO A 79 18.63 1.99 0.02
CA PRO A 79 18.56 1.85 1.48
C PRO A 79 18.13 3.11 2.25
N GLU A 80 18.50 4.29 1.75
CA GLU A 80 18.20 5.60 2.31
C GLU A 80 16.82 6.16 1.91
N GLU A 81 16.20 5.54 0.90
CA GLU A 81 14.92 5.97 0.34
C GLU A 81 13.75 5.24 1.02
N TRP A 82 12.58 5.84 0.90
CA TRP A 82 11.31 5.22 1.27
C TRP A 82 10.21 5.69 0.36
N GLY A 83 9.12 4.94 0.30
CA GLY A 83 7.98 5.35 -0.49
C GLY A 83 6.72 4.59 -0.15
N GLY A 84 5.68 4.85 -0.92
CA GLY A 84 4.38 4.24 -0.72
C GLY A 84 3.48 4.44 -1.92
N ALA A 85 2.46 3.59 -2.03
CA ALA A 85 1.42 3.72 -3.03
C ALA A 85 0.45 4.82 -2.57
N ASN A 86 0.04 5.66 -3.51
CA ASN A 86 -0.97 6.68 -3.29
C ASN A 86 -2.28 6.30 -3.98
N GLU A 87 -2.20 5.70 -5.17
CA GLU A 87 -3.31 5.20 -5.96
C GLU A 87 -2.86 4.00 -6.80
N ALA A 88 -3.74 3.06 -7.10
CA ALA A 88 -3.41 1.91 -7.93
C ALA A 88 -4.57 1.48 -8.83
N HIS A 89 -4.25 1.16 -10.08
CA HIS A 89 -5.24 0.76 -11.09
C HIS A 89 -4.81 -0.52 -11.79
N VAL A 90 -5.77 -1.40 -12.07
CA VAL A 90 -5.56 -2.51 -12.98
C VAL A 90 -5.46 -1.97 -14.41
N LEU A 91 -4.34 -2.22 -15.07
CA LEU A 91 -4.08 -1.83 -16.45
C LEU A 91 -4.53 -2.92 -17.42
N ARG A 92 -4.59 -2.57 -18.71
CA ARG A 92 -4.79 -3.55 -19.78
C ARG A 92 -3.70 -4.63 -19.70
N GLY A 93 -4.12 -5.89 -19.72
CA GLY A 93 -3.21 -7.03 -19.59
C GLY A 93 -2.99 -7.50 -18.14
N GLY A 94 -3.70 -6.93 -17.16
CA GLY A 94 -3.75 -7.45 -15.79
C GLY A 94 -2.62 -6.98 -14.87
N ARG A 95 -1.71 -6.14 -15.36
CA ARG A 95 -0.71 -5.45 -14.53
C ARG A 95 -1.37 -4.43 -13.62
N ILE A 96 -0.71 -4.09 -12.52
CA ILE A 96 -1.17 -3.05 -11.60
C ILE A 96 -0.30 -1.81 -11.78
N GLY A 97 -0.86 -0.74 -12.33
CA GLY A 97 -0.21 0.57 -12.38
C GLY A 97 -0.33 1.27 -11.05
N VAL A 98 0.77 1.76 -10.49
CA VAL A 98 0.82 2.41 -9.19
C VAL A 98 1.30 3.84 -9.35
N LEU A 99 0.50 4.79 -8.85
CA LEU A 99 0.93 6.15 -8.59
C LEU A 99 1.36 6.21 -7.13
N GLY A 100 2.57 6.66 -6.87
CA GLY A 100 3.15 6.67 -5.53
C GLY A 100 3.98 7.90 -5.25
N HIS A 101 4.63 7.85 -4.09
CA HIS A 101 5.69 8.78 -3.74
C HIS A 101 6.96 8.01 -3.39
N ILE A 102 8.09 8.59 -3.76
CA ILE A 102 9.41 8.23 -3.27
C ILE A 102 9.97 9.42 -2.51
N ALA A 103 10.76 9.16 -1.49
CA ALA A 103 11.32 10.18 -0.65
C ALA A 103 12.68 9.78 -0.09
N ARG A 104 13.48 10.80 0.17
CA ARG A 104 14.81 10.70 0.77
C ARG A 104 15.00 11.83 1.78
N MET A 105 16.06 11.72 2.58
CA MET A 105 16.40 12.74 3.57
C MET A 105 17.86 13.17 3.39
N ASP A 106 18.10 14.47 3.41
CA ASP A 106 19.43 15.07 3.52
C ASP A 106 19.45 16.12 4.65
N GLU A 107 20.52 16.91 4.72
CA GLU A 107 20.70 17.97 5.74
C GLU A 107 19.62 19.05 5.70
N ALA A 108 19.00 19.30 4.54
CA ALA A 108 17.92 20.27 4.38
C ALA A 108 16.55 19.70 4.78
N GLY A 109 16.44 18.39 4.95
CA GLY A 109 15.23 17.71 5.42
C GLY A 109 14.73 16.63 4.47
N LYS A 110 13.42 16.45 4.43
CA LYS A 110 12.77 15.38 3.66
C LYS A 110 12.31 15.90 2.31
N HIS A 111 12.68 15.20 1.25
CA HIS A 111 12.28 15.49 -0.12
C HIS A 111 11.34 14.40 -0.61
N TYR A 112 10.21 14.80 -1.22
CA TYR A 112 9.19 13.88 -1.74
C TYR A 112 9.00 14.14 -3.23
N TYR A 113 8.97 13.07 -4.01
CA TYR A 113 8.76 13.11 -5.46
C TYR A 113 7.63 12.16 -5.85
N PRO A 114 6.82 12.51 -6.86
CA PRO A 114 5.90 11.55 -7.45
C PRO A 114 6.69 10.44 -8.14
N MET A 115 6.19 9.21 -8.04
CA MET A 115 6.73 8.06 -8.78
C MET A 115 5.60 7.26 -9.41
N VAL A 116 5.92 6.56 -10.49
CA VAL A 116 5.02 5.59 -11.12
C VAL A 116 5.78 4.29 -11.40
N PHE A 117 5.11 3.15 -11.22
CA PHE A 117 5.64 1.84 -11.62
C PHE A 117 4.48 0.88 -11.91
N ALA A 118 4.79 -0.31 -12.43
CA ALA A 118 3.82 -1.38 -12.63
C ALA A 118 4.28 -2.68 -11.97
N LEU A 119 3.31 -3.42 -11.40
CA LEU A 119 3.46 -4.80 -10.91
C LEU A 119 2.84 -5.78 -11.91
#